data_AF-A0A644WXU4-F1
#
_entry.id   AF-A0A644WXU4-F1
#
_cell.length_a   1.000
_cell.length_b   1.000
_cell.length_c   1.000
_cell.angle_alpha   90.00
_cell.angle_beta   90.00
_cell.angle_gamma   90.00
#
_symmetry.space_group_name_H-M   'P 1'
#
loop_
_entity.id
_entity.type
_entity.pdbx_description
1 polymer ?
#
loop_
_entity_poly.entity_id
_entity_poly.type
_entity_poly.pdbx_seq_one_letter_code
_entity_poly.pdbx_strand_id
1 'polypeptide(L)'
;MNPVQRKLVLCCREQWLGGQFYGIEPWDEGLRLDSARFTSGLCCLPVIDSAENGFCWGRILIDAELPQDSALRVYAHASDDRSWNDGWPELGGTEDAARAMRERFGPPAAESGDFLLCASGRYLWLLLELAAAGTGSPTIRKVTVRMAGDHMVDYLPAIYQENNFTRRFLSIFNSMFLDMEDSICALPGQMDFESADPEMLRYLASWVCVEDGTETSALADRIAGALPDYETQYTLEGIRRSIRRLTDREPWIIEHFSVSPNRADCRNPELYRRLYGGDPYRFFVLLREGTFPNRRAMEEFRRRMEELIPAGTSMELVLLKQCIQLDWHTYLGINSAVGGYVPVAIDETMAIHYDTTIGGANHE
;
A
#
# COMPACT_ATOMS: atom_id res chain seq x y z
N MET A 1 20.19 24.37 -13.42
CA MET A 1 19.01 25.24 -13.31
C MET A 1 17.97 24.46 -12.52
N ASN A 2 17.64 24.91 -11.31
CA ASN A 2 16.58 24.30 -10.52
C ASN A 2 15.28 24.40 -11.35
N PRO A 3 14.49 23.32 -11.49
CA PRO A 3 13.18 23.44 -12.10
C PRO A 3 12.38 24.41 -11.23
N VAL A 4 12.05 25.58 -11.76
CA VAL A 4 11.07 26.47 -11.13
C VAL A 4 9.84 25.60 -10.89
N GLN A 5 9.43 25.47 -9.62
CA GLN A 5 8.29 24.65 -9.23
C GLN A 5 7.06 25.16 -10.00
N ARG A 6 6.62 24.41 -11.02
CA ARG A 6 5.47 24.77 -11.87
C ARG A 6 4.16 24.89 -11.09
N LYS A 7 4.12 24.34 -9.88
CA LYS A 7 3.00 24.42 -8.95
C LYS A 7 3.51 24.53 -7.51
N LEU A 8 2.86 25.37 -6.73
CA LEU A 8 2.96 25.38 -5.28
C LEU A 8 1.75 24.63 -4.72
N VAL A 9 1.99 23.72 -3.79
CA VAL A 9 0.94 22.95 -3.11
C VAL A 9 1.06 23.19 -1.62
N LEU A 10 -0.05 23.63 -1.01
CA LEU A 10 -0.25 23.71 0.43
C LEU A 10 -1.19 22.57 0.82
N CYS A 11 -0.68 21.61 1.58
CA CYS A 11 -1.42 20.42 2.03
C CYS A 11 -0.89 19.85 3.34
N CYS A 12 -0.07 20.61 4.08
CA CYS A 12 0.50 20.16 5.34
C CYS A 12 0.31 21.20 6.44
N ARG A 13 0.11 20.74 7.68
CA ARG A 13 -0.13 21.60 8.85
C ARG A 13 0.87 22.76 9.00
N GLU A 14 2.16 22.48 8.84
CA GLU A 14 3.23 23.47 8.97
C GLU A 14 3.11 24.61 7.95
N GLN A 15 2.65 24.30 6.75
CA GLN A 15 2.46 25.28 5.68
C GLN A 15 1.26 26.19 5.98
N TRP A 16 0.22 25.66 6.63
CA TRP A 16 -0.93 26.43 7.06
C TRP A 16 -0.58 27.37 8.22
N LEU A 17 0.24 26.95 9.17
CA LEU A 17 0.57 27.74 10.38
C LEU A 17 1.22 29.11 10.10
N GLY A 18 1.79 29.32 8.91
CA GLY A 18 2.29 30.63 8.48
C GLY A 18 1.20 31.65 8.11
N GLY A 19 -0.07 31.23 8.09
CA GLY A 19 -1.24 32.06 7.79
C GLY A 19 -1.90 32.66 9.03
N GLN A 20 -2.93 33.50 8.80
CA GLN A 20 -3.77 34.04 9.86
C GLN A 20 -5.19 33.49 9.75
N PHE A 21 -5.83 33.21 10.89
CA PHE A 21 -7.11 32.50 10.93
C PHE A 21 -8.13 33.20 11.83
N TYR A 22 -9.39 33.16 11.43
CA TYR A 22 -10.56 33.58 12.20
C TYR A 22 -11.67 32.54 12.01
N GLY A 23 -12.10 31.88 13.09
CA GLY A 23 -13.14 30.83 13.03
C GLY A 23 -12.79 29.56 12.27
N ILE A 24 -11.62 29.51 11.62
CA ILE A 24 -11.05 28.34 10.95
C ILE A 24 -9.89 27.82 11.79
N GLU A 25 -9.83 26.51 11.97
CA GLU A 25 -8.74 25.82 12.65
C GLU A 25 -8.02 24.85 11.72
N PRO A 26 -6.68 24.71 11.83
CA PRO A 26 -5.97 23.60 11.21
C PRO A 26 -6.48 22.27 11.78
N TRP A 27 -7.00 21.41 10.92
CA TRP A 27 -7.53 20.11 11.27
C TRP A 27 -6.79 19.03 10.49
N ASP A 28 -6.07 18.17 11.20
CA ASP A 28 -5.15 17.18 10.62
C ASP A 28 -4.14 17.86 9.66
N GLU A 29 -4.19 17.54 8.36
CA GLU A 29 -3.39 18.16 7.31
C GLU A 29 -4.11 19.29 6.54
N GLY A 30 -5.33 19.64 6.93
CA GLY A 30 -6.18 20.64 6.27
C GLY A 30 -6.65 21.78 7.18
N LEU A 31 -7.68 22.49 6.73
CA LEU A 31 -8.36 23.58 7.44
C LEU A 31 -9.85 23.25 7.59
N ARG A 32 -10.44 23.57 8.74
CA ARG A 32 -11.86 23.34 9.01
C ARG A 32 -12.50 24.56 9.66
N LEU A 33 -13.72 24.90 9.24
CA LEU A 33 -14.53 25.88 9.95
C LEU A 33 -15.07 25.28 11.26
N ASP A 34 -14.86 25.95 12.39
CA ASP A 34 -15.52 25.59 13.65
C ASP A 34 -16.99 26.04 13.61
N SER A 35 -17.83 25.24 12.95
CA SER A 35 -19.26 25.52 12.79
C SER A 35 -20.05 25.45 14.10
N ALA A 36 -19.45 24.98 15.20
CA ALA A 36 -20.06 25.02 16.52
C ALA A 36 -20.00 26.43 17.15
N ARG A 37 -19.03 27.25 16.74
CA ARG A 37 -18.80 28.59 17.29
C ARG A 37 -19.00 29.71 16.29
N PHE A 38 -18.81 29.43 15.00
CA PHE A 38 -18.83 30.44 13.95
C PHE A 38 -19.69 30.01 12.76
N THR A 39 -20.50 30.91 12.23
CA THR A 39 -21.26 30.71 10.98
C THR A 39 -20.42 31.02 9.74
N SER A 40 -19.32 31.75 9.91
CA SER A 40 -18.34 32.04 8.87
C SER A 40 -16.95 32.16 9.46
N GLY A 41 -15.95 31.79 8.67
CA GLY A 41 -14.55 31.87 9.07
C GLY A 41 -13.68 32.31 7.89
N LEU A 42 -12.59 32.99 8.22
CA LEU A 42 -11.64 33.53 7.26
C LEU A 42 -10.24 32.97 7.53
N CYS A 43 -9.54 32.63 6.46
CA CYS A 43 -8.16 32.18 6.49
C CYS A 43 -7.36 32.97 5.46
N CYS A 44 -6.36 33.73 5.92
CA CYS A 44 -5.36 34.32 5.05
C CYS A 44 -4.16 33.39 4.96
N LEU A 45 -3.84 32.94 3.76
CA LEU A 45 -2.67 32.10 3.51
C LEU A 45 -1.37 32.92 3.67
N PRO A 46 -0.23 32.27 3.95
CA PRO A 46 1.07 32.93 3.89
C PRO A 46 1.31 33.53 2.50
N VAL A 47 2.02 34.66 2.45
CA VAL A 47 2.34 35.33 1.17
C VAL A 47 3.15 34.39 0.28
N ILE A 48 2.69 34.25 -0.96
CA ILE A 48 3.36 33.43 -1.96
C ILE A 48 4.30 34.35 -2.76
N ASP A 49 5.59 34.03 -2.83
CA ASP A 49 6.60 34.81 -3.56
C ASP A 49 7.05 34.02 -4.81
N SER A 50 6.80 34.59 -5.99
CA SER A 50 7.28 34.04 -7.27
C SER A 50 8.76 34.36 -7.57
N ALA A 51 9.38 35.25 -6.77
CA ALA A 51 10.71 35.82 -6.97
C ALA A 51 10.90 36.68 -8.24
N GLU A 52 9.87 36.84 -9.06
CA GLU A 52 9.91 37.60 -10.32
C GLU A 52 8.92 38.77 -10.28
N ASN A 53 9.39 39.97 -10.63
CA ASN A 53 8.49 41.12 -10.74
C ASN A 53 7.62 41.00 -12.00
N GLY A 54 6.36 41.40 -11.90
CA GLY A 54 5.37 41.29 -12.98
C GLY A 54 4.93 39.85 -13.27
N PHE A 55 5.14 38.91 -12.34
CA PHE A 55 4.81 37.52 -12.53
C PHE A 55 3.30 37.31 -12.73
N CYS A 56 2.90 36.61 -13.79
CA CYS A 56 1.51 36.35 -14.13
C CYS A 56 0.99 35.09 -13.43
N TRP A 57 0.13 35.24 -12.42
CA TRP A 57 -0.52 34.09 -11.79
C TRP A 57 -1.52 33.42 -12.75
N GLY A 58 -1.71 32.11 -12.59
CA GLY A 58 -2.47 31.28 -13.52
C GLY A 58 -3.77 30.75 -12.91
N ARG A 59 -3.83 29.44 -12.67
CA ARG A 59 -5.00 28.74 -12.11
C ARG A 59 -4.77 28.47 -10.63
N ILE A 60 -5.82 28.64 -9.84
CA ILE A 60 -5.86 28.24 -8.44
C ILE A 60 -6.86 27.11 -8.29
N LEU A 61 -6.44 26.06 -7.59
CA LEU A 61 -7.23 24.87 -7.30
C LEU A 61 -7.30 24.69 -5.79
N ILE A 62 -8.52 24.70 -5.25
CA ILE A 62 -8.82 24.50 -3.85
C ILE A 62 -9.67 23.24 -3.74
N ASP A 63 -9.08 22.20 -3.17
CA ASP A 63 -9.78 20.98 -2.80
C ASP A 63 -10.48 21.21 -1.47
N ALA A 64 -11.78 21.48 -1.56
CA ALA A 64 -12.64 21.76 -0.42
C ALA A 64 -13.83 20.80 -0.39
N GLU A 65 -14.10 20.25 0.78
CA GLU A 65 -15.31 19.48 1.04
C GLU A 65 -16.35 20.44 1.64
N LEU A 66 -17.39 20.70 0.86
CA LEU A 66 -18.46 21.65 1.17
C LEU A 66 -19.77 20.90 1.42
N PRO A 67 -20.19 20.74 2.69
CA PRO A 67 -21.50 20.19 3.04
C PRO A 67 -22.67 21.02 2.47
N GLN A 68 -23.89 20.48 2.52
CA GLN A 68 -25.09 21.26 2.18
C GLN A 68 -25.15 22.57 3.00
N ASP A 69 -25.60 23.64 2.36
CA ASP A 69 -25.68 24.99 2.93
C ASP A 69 -24.33 25.57 3.38
N SER A 70 -23.24 25.19 2.71
CA SER A 70 -21.93 25.81 2.85
C SER A 70 -21.48 26.52 1.57
N ALA A 71 -20.64 27.53 1.71
CA ALA A 71 -20.08 28.31 0.61
C ALA A 71 -18.60 28.60 0.81
N LEU A 72 -17.86 28.65 -0.30
CA LEU A 72 -16.47 29.06 -0.36
C LEU A 72 -16.39 30.37 -1.15
N ARG A 73 -15.73 31.38 -0.59
CA ARG A 73 -15.33 32.59 -1.34
C ARG A 73 -13.83 32.73 -1.29
N VAL A 74 -13.25 33.05 -2.43
CA VAL A 74 -11.82 33.21 -2.60
C VAL A 74 -11.55 34.64 -3.01
N TYR A 75 -10.69 35.31 -2.25
CA TYR A 75 -10.18 36.63 -2.59
C TYR A 75 -8.70 36.52 -2.89
N ALA A 76 -8.27 37.19 -3.95
CA ALA A 76 -6.89 37.14 -4.42
C ALA A 76 -6.41 38.54 -4.78
N HIS A 77 -5.18 38.86 -4.38
CA HIS A 77 -4.50 40.08 -4.77
C HIS A 77 -3.06 39.76 -5.14
N ALA A 78 -2.55 40.37 -6.22
CA ALA A 78 -1.16 40.24 -6.62
C ALA A 78 -0.52 41.62 -6.79
N SER A 79 0.72 41.78 -6.32
CA SER A 79 1.49 43.02 -6.41
C SER A 79 2.99 42.73 -6.37
N ASP A 80 3.79 43.59 -6.99
CA ASP A 80 5.25 43.56 -6.87
C ASP A 80 5.74 44.13 -5.53
N ASP A 81 4.90 44.92 -4.87
CA ASP A 81 5.22 45.56 -3.60
C ASP A 81 4.76 44.72 -2.42
N ARG A 82 5.72 44.21 -1.64
CA ARG A 82 5.46 43.40 -0.44
C ARG A 82 4.73 44.20 0.64
N SER A 83 4.86 45.53 0.67
CA SER A 83 4.27 46.41 1.70
C SER A 83 2.74 46.44 1.69
N TRP A 84 2.09 45.79 0.73
CA TRP A 84 0.64 45.69 0.71
C TRP A 84 0.06 45.05 1.99
N ASN A 85 0.84 44.20 2.66
CA ASN A 85 0.48 43.59 3.94
C ASN A 85 0.86 44.39 5.20
N ASP A 86 1.47 45.57 5.04
CA ASP A 86 1.86 46.40 6.17
C ASP A 86 0.61 46.97 6.88
N GLY A 87 0.60 46.84 8.22
CA GLY A 87 -0.49 47.34 9.05
C GLY A 87 -1.79 46.52 8.97
N TRP A 88 -1.72 45.27 8.48
CA TRP A 88 -2.87 44.38 8.48
C TRP A 88 -3.37 44.07 9.88
N PRO A 89 -4.69 44.07 10.10
CA PRO A 89 -5.25 43.65 11.38
C PRO A 89 -4.97 42.15 11.57
N GLU A 90 -4.59 41.75 12.77
CA GLU A 90 -4.48 40.33 13.10
C GLU A 90 -5.89 39.70 13.08
N LEU A 91 -6.12 38.73 12.20
CA LEU A 91 -7.42 38.05 12.07
C LEU A 91 -7.87 37.37 13.37
N GLY A 92 -6.95 37.05 14.28
CA GLY A 92 -7.19 36.23 15.48
C GLY A 92 -8.03 36.83 16.61
N GLY A 93 -8.73 37.96 16.41
CA GLY A 93 -9.37 38.70 17.51
C GLY A 93 -10.87 38.97 17.40
N THR A 94 -11.37 39.42 16.24
CA THR A 94 -12.72 40.03 16.14
C THR A 94 -13.31 39.95 14.73
N GLU A 95 -14.65 39.94 14.64
CA GLU A 95 -15.39 40.03 13.37
C GLU A 95 -15.07 41.32 12.58
N ASP A 96 -14.69 42.39 13.30
CA ASP A 96 -14.25 43.65 12.70
C ASP A 96 -12.95 43.51 11.89
N ALA A 97 -11.99 42.70 12.36
CA ALA A 97 -10.77 42.41 11.62
C ALA A 97 -11.07 41.62 10.33
N ALA A 98 -11.98 40.65 10.41
CA ALA A 98 -12.45 39.89 9.26
C ALA A 98 -13.17 40.78 8.23
N ARG A 99 -13.95 41.75 8.67
CA ARG A 99 -14.60 42.75 7.80
C ARG A 99 -13.58 43.68 7.13
N ALA A 100 -12.62 44.21 7.89
CA ALA A 100 -11.56 45.07 7.35
C ALA A 100 -10.70 44.34 6.29
N MET A 101 -10.41 43.05 6.50
CA MET A 101 -9.73 42.21 5.51
C MET A 101 -10.56 42.08 4.21
N ARG A 102 -11.85 41.78 4.30
CA ARG A 102 -12.72 41.69 3.10
C ARG A 102 -12.77 43.01 2.32
N GLU A 103 -12.91 44.14 3.02
CA GLU A 103 -12.92 45.46 2.38
C GLU A 103 -11.59 45.78 1.69
N ARG A 104 -10.46 45.32 2.25
CA ARG A 104 -9.13 45.52 1.67
C ARG A 104 -8.90 44.71 0.39
N PHE A 105 -9.36 43.45 0.36
CA PHE A 105 -9.27 42.60 -0.82
C PHE A 105 -10.29 42.98 -1.91
N GLY A 106 -11.44 43.54 -1.53
CA GLY A 106 -12.51 43.94 -2.45
C GLY A 106 -13.43 42.77 -2.81
N PRO A 107 -13.99 42.73 -4.03
CA PRO A 107 -14.92 41.67 -4.42
C PRO A 107 -14.22 40.30 -4.49
N PRO A 108 -14.94 39.19 -4.25
CA PRO A 108 -14.37 37.85 -4.35
C PRO A 108 -13.91 37.59 -5.80
N ALA A 109 -12.72 36.99 -5.92
CA ALA A 109 -12.18 36.54 -7.20
C ALA A 109 -12.93 35.31 -7.72
N ALA A 110 -13.42 34.45 -6.82
CA ALA A 110 -14.24 33.29 -7.15
C ALA A 110 -15.13 32.85 -5.98
N GLU A 111 -16.22 32.15 -6.31
CA GLU A 111 -17.09 31.44 -5.37
C GLU A 111 -16.97 29.91 -5.51
N SER A 112 -15.91 29.46 -6.23
CA SER A 112 -15.58 28.07 -6.49
C SER A 112 -14.12 27.79 -6.18
N GLY A 113 -13.79 26.52 -5.92
CA GLY A 113 -12.42 26.10 -5.65
C GLY A 113 -11.50 26.09 -6.87
N ASP A 114 -12.06 26.07 -8.08
CA ASP A 114 -11.29 26.08 -9.33
C ASP A 114 -11.61 27.36 -10.13
N PHE A 115 -10.58 28.18 -10.37
CA PHE A 115 -10.73 29.41 -11.15
C PHE A 115 -9.41 29.89 -11.76
N LEU A 116 -9.54 30.69 -12.82
CA LEU A 116 -8.42 31.40 -13.45
C LEU A 116 -8.21 32.75 -12.78
N LEU A 117 -7.00 32.99 -12.27
CA LEU A 117 -6.56 34.25 -11.72
C LEU A 117 -5.81 35.06 -12.78
N CYS A 118 -6.42 36.13 -13.30
CA CYS A 118 -5.77 37.05 -14.23
C CYS A 118 -5.08 38.20 -13.48
N ALA A 119 -4.12 37.89 -12.59
CA ALA A 119 -3.42 38.88 -11.78
C ALA A 119 -1.90 38.79 -11.99
N SER A 120 -1.22 39.94 -11.97
CA SER A 120 0.23 40.04 -12.16
C SER A 120 0.90 40.71 -10.97
N GLY A 121 2.00 40.14 -10.49
CA GLY A 121 2.82 40.71 -9.44
C GLY A 121 3.67 39.64 -8.76
N ARG A 122 4.81 40.03 -8.21
CA ARG A 122 5.75 39.12 -7.53
C ARG A 122 5.11 38.34 -6.38
N TYR A 123 4.30 39.02 -5.58
CA TYR A 123 3.65 38.47 -4.40
C TYR A 123 2.18 38.20 -4.68
N LEU A 124 1.68 37.06 -4.19
CA LEU A 124 0.26 36.70 -4.21
C LEU A 124 -0.23 36.50 -2.77
N TRP A 125 -1.35 37.16 -2.47
CA TRP A 125 -2.09 36.96 -1.23
C TRP A 125 -3.43 36.32 -1.54
N LEU A 126 -3.78 35.32 -0.74
CA LEU A 126 -5.03 34.58 -0.85
C LEU A 126 -5.75 34.60 0.49
N LEU A 127 -7.01 35.01 0.44
CA LEU A 127 -7.93 34.99 1.57
C LEU A 127 -9.09 34.06 1.21
N LEU A 128 -9.33 33.07 2.05
CA LEU A 128 -10.36 32.07 1.90
C LEU A 128 -11.42 32.31 2.97
N GLU A 129 -12.67 32.42 2.55
CA GLU A 129 -13.82 32.55 3.43
C GLU A 129 -14.69 31.31 3.29
N LEU A 130 -14.93 30.63 4.41
CA LEU A 130 -15.85 29.53 4.52
C LEU A 130 -17.09 30.00 5.27
N ALA A 131 -18.26 29.76 4.71
CA ALA A 131 -19.53 29.99 5.39
C ALA A 131 -20.30 28.68 5.50
N ALA A 132 -20.96 28.46 6.64
CA ALA A 132 -21.83 27.32 6.88
C ALA A 132 -23.09 27.79 7.61
N ALA A 133 -24.25 27.55 7.01
CA ALA A 133 -25.55 27.79 7.63
C ALA A 133 -26.16 26.52 8.26
N GLY A 134 -25.62 25.34 7.90
CA GLY A 134 -26.07 24.03 8.39
C GLY A 134 -25.18 23.43 9.49
N THR A 135 -25.43 22.16 9.81
CA THR A 135 -24.67 21.40 10.83
C THR A 135 -23.33 20.86 10.33
N GLY A 136 -23.11 20.84 9.01
CA GLY A 136 -21.86 20.37 8.41
C GLY A 136 -20.77 21.45 8.40
N SER A 137 -19.57 21.10 8.85
CA SER A 137 -18.40 21.99 8.80
C SER A 137 -17.68 21.86 7.45
N PRO A 138 -17.55 22.94 6.65
CA PRO A 138 -16.73 22.90 5.44
C PRO A 138 -15.24 22.76 5.79
N THR A 139 -14.53 22.00 4.96
CA THR A 139 -13.08 21.77 5.11
C THR A 139 -12.32 22.06 3.82
N ILE A 140 -11.07 22.47 3.94
CA ILE A 140 -10.13 22.66 2.84
C ILE A 140 -8.97 21.71 3.06
N ARG A 141 -8.73 20.79 2.13
CA ARG A 141 -7.66 19.79 2.22
C ARG A 141 -6.38 20.27 1.56
N LYS A 142 -6.51 20.95 0.41
CA LYS A 142 -5.36 21.30 -0.42
C LYS A 142 -5.61 22.59 -1.18
N VAL A 143 -4.61 23.46 -1.22
CA VAL A 143 -4.57 24.63 -2.11
C VAL A 143 -3.38 24.47 -3.04
N THR A 144 -3.66 24.46 -4.35
CA THR A 144 -2.65 24.38 -5.40
C THR A 144 -2.67 25.66 -6.22
N VAL A 145 -1.54 26.36 -6.23
CA VAL A 145 -1.34 27.55 -7.06
C VAL A 145 -0.42 27.16 -8.21
N ARG A 146 -0.93 27.24 -9.44
CA ARG A 146 -0.11 26.99 -10.63
C ARG A 146 0.65 28.26 -11.02
N MET A 147 1.96 28.10 -11.17
CA MET A 147 2.88 29.13 -11.61
C MET A 147 2.81 29.28 -13.14
N ALA A 148 3.13 30.46 -13.66
CA ALA A 148 3.13 30.75 -15.10
C ALA A 148 4.04 29.79 -15.90
N GLY A 149 3.73 29.58 -17.18
CA GLY A 149 4.65 28.93 -18.14
C GLY A 149 4.12 27.67 -18.83
N ASP A 150 2.96 27.15 -18.42
CA ASP A 150 2.32 25.97 -19.02
C ASP A 150 0.91 26.30 -19.56
N HIS A 151 0.74 27.46 -20.21
CA HIS A 151 -0.52 27.77 -20.90
C HIS A 151 -0.38 27.51 -22.40
N MET A 152 -1.37 26.86 -23.01
CA MET A 152 -1.33 26.51 -24.45
C MET A 152 -1.11 27.72 -25.37
N VAL A 153 -1.46 28.93 -24.92
CA VAL A 153 -1.20 30.18 -25.63
C VAL A 153 0.28 30.49 -25.81
N ASP A 154 1.12 30.11 -24.85
CA ASP A 154 2.55 30.41 -24.87
C ASP A 154 3.27 29.71 -26.05
N TYR A 155 2.64 28.67 -26.61
CA TYR A 155 3.09 27.93 -27.79
C TYR A 155 2.54 28.48 -29.12
N LEU A 156 1.63 29.45 -29.09
CA LEU A 156 1.07 30.06 -30.29
C LEU A 156 1.94 31.23 -30.80
N PRO A 157 1.83 31.63 -32.09
CA PRO A 157 2.48 32.84 -32.58
C PRO A 157 2.10 34.09 -31.77
N ALA A 158 3.03 35.05 -31.65
CA ALA A 158 2.89 36.25 -30.81
C ALA A 158 1.56 37.02 -31.02
N ILE A 159 1.05 37.07 -32.26
CA ILE A 159 -0.23 37.72 -32.60
C ILE A 159 -1.45 37.16 -31.84
N TYR A 160 -1.37 35.92 -31.36
CA TYR A 160 -2.42 35.27 -30.56
C TYR A 160 -2.15 35.31 -29.06
N GLN A 161 -0.90 35.58 -28.66
CA GLN A 161 -0.49 35.60 -27.25
C GLN A 161 -1.06 36.78 -26.47
N GLU A 162 -1.15 37.93 -27.14
CA GLU A 162 -1.63 39.18 -26.53
C GLU A 162 -3.17 39.25 -26.42
N ASN A 163 -3.89 38.28 -26.99
CA ASN A 163 -5.34 38.31 -27.05
C ASN A 163 -5.99 37.68 -25.79
N ASN A 164 -6.62 38.50 -24.95
CA ASN A 164 -7.29 38.06 -23.72
C ASN A 164 -8.37 36.99 -23.95
N PHE A 165 -9.15 37.11 -25.03
CA PHE A 165 -10.17 36.12 -25.38
C PHE A 165 -9.53 34.76 -25.68
N THR A 166 -8.45 34.74 -26.45
CA THR A 166 -7.72 33.51 -26.81
C THR A 166 -7.18 32.83 -25.57
N ARG A 167 -6.59 33.60 -24.65
CA ARG A 167 -6.12 33.08 -23.35
C ARG A 167 -7.25 32.43 -22.56
N ARG A 168 -8.37 33.14 -22.35
CA ARG A 168 -9.52 32.62 -21.61
C ARG A 168 -10.18 31.40 -22.28
N PHE A 169 -10.33 31.43 -23.60
CA PHE A 169 -10.91 30.33 -24.37
C PHE A 169 -10.05 29.07 -24.25
N LEU A 170 -8.73 29.21 -24.39
CA LEU A 170 -7.82 28.08 -24.28
C LEU A 170 -7.60 27.61 -22.86
N SER A 171 -7.88 28.42 -21.84
CA SER A 171 -7.79 27.97 -20.43
C SER A 171 -8.71 26.79 -20.12
N ILE A 172 -9.85 26.64 -20.82
CA ILE A 172 -10.77 25.49 -20.65
C ILE A 172 -10.10 24.18 -21.12
N PHE A 173 -9.38 24.22 -22.24
CA PHE A 173 -8.66 23.03 -22.72
C PHE A 173 -7.40 22.81 -21.89
N ASN A 174 -6.71 23.89 -21.54
CA ASN A 174 -5.51 23.85 -20.73
C ASN A 174 -5.79 23.16 -19.39
N SER A 175 -6.91 23.44 -18.72
CA SER A 175 -7.28 22.76 -17.48
C SER A 175 -7.39 21.26 -17.66
N MET A 176 -8.09 20.80 -18.71
CA MET A 176 -8.24 19.37 -18.99
C MET A 176 -6.90 18.66 -19.22
N PHE A 177 -6.01 19.26 -20.01
CA PHE A 177 -4.68 18.68 -20.26
C PHE A 177 -3.82 18.66 -18.99
N LEU A 178 -3.83 19.75 -18.24
CA LEU A 178 -3.07 19.88 -17.00
C LEU A 178 -3.55 18.93 -15.89
N ASP A 179 -4.85 18.62 -15.84
CA ASP A 179 -5.41 17.65 -14.89
C ASP A 179 -5.05 16.21 -15.30
N MET A 180 -5.01 15.93 -16.62
CA MET A 180 -4.49 14.67 -17.15
C MET A 180 -2.99 14.49 -16.88
N GLU A 181 -2.17 15.53 -17.10
CA GLU A 181 -0.73 15.50 -16.78
C GLU A 181 -0.50 15.23 -15.29
N ASP A 182 -1.25 15.90 -14.41
CA ASP A 182 -1.16 15.64 -12.97
C ASP A 182 -1.53 14.20 -12.62
N SER A 183 -2.54 13.63 -13.27
CA SER A 183 -2.94 12.23 -13.08
C SER A 183 -1.84 11.26 -13.53
N ILE A 184 -1.21 11.53 -14.67
CA ILE A 184 -0.08 10.73 -15.17
C ILE A 184 1.12 10.83 -14.25
N CYS A 185 1.46 12.03 -13.78
CA CYS A 185 2.57 12.24 -12.85
C CYS A 185 2.32 11.60 -11.47
N ALA A 186 1.06 11.48 -11.04
CA ALA A 186 0.68 10.83 -9.79
C ALA A 186 0.67 9.30 -9.87
N LEU A 187 0.54 8.73 -11.07
CA LEU A 187 0.38 7.30 -11.30
C LEU A 187 1.49 6.42 -10.68
N PRO A 188 2.79 6.76 -10.75
CA PRO A 188 3.83 5.96 -10.10
C PRO A 188 3.62 5.80 -8.59
N GLY A 189 3.13 6.84 -7.91
CA GLY A 189 2.84 6.77 -6.47
C GLY A 189 1.67 5.84 -6.14
N GLN A 190 0.72 5.69 -7.06
CA GLN A 190 -0.40 4.74 -6.89
C GLN A 190 0.04 3.28 -7.09
N MET A 191 1.18 3.04 -7.76
CA MET A 191 1.75 1.70 -7.97
C MET A 191 2.70 1.27 -6.85
N ASP A 192 2.87 2.09 -5.82
CA ASP A 192 3.67 1.73 -4.64
C ASP A 192 2.88 0.77 -3.74
N PHE A 193 3.34 -0.49 -3.65
CA PHE A 193 2.67 -1.53 -2.86
C PHE A 193 2.63 -1.24 -1.36
N GLU A 194 3.47 -0.33 -0.85
CA GLU A 194 3.45 0.05 0.57
C GLU A 194 2.31 1.02 0.91
N SER A 195 1.83 1.79 -0.08
CA SER A 195 0.83 2.84 0.10
C SER A 195 -0.45 2.64 -0.72
N ALA A 196 -0.45 1.66 -1.62
CA ALA A 196 -1.59 1.34 -2.48
C ALA A 196 -2.82 0.97 -1.66
N ASP A 197 -3.99 1.38 -2.16
CA ASP A 197 -5.25 0.95 -1.58
C ASP A 197 -5.47 -0.57 -1.75
N PRO A 198 -6.37 -1.20 -0.95
CA PRO A 198 -6.59 -2.64 -1.00
C PRO A 198 -6.95 -3.23 -2.37
N GLU A 199 -7.59 -2.46 -3.26
CA GLU A 199 -7.96 -2.93 -4.59
C GLU A 199 -6.75 -2.89 -5.53
N MET A 200 -6.03 -1.77 -5.54
CA MET A 200 -4.77 -1.64 -6.27
C MET A 200 -3.72 -2.65 -5.79
N LEU A 201 -3.60 -2.89 -4.48
CA LEU A 201 -2.66 -3.87 -3.95
C LEU A 201 -2.96 -5.30 -4.43
N ARG A 202 -4.25 -5.68 -4.53
CA ARG A 202 -4.66 -6.95 -5.15
C ARG A 202 -4.34 -7.00 -6.63
N TYR A 203 -4.53 -5.90 -7.34
CA TYR A 203 -4.16 -5.81 -8.74
C TYR A 203 -2.64 -5.98 -8.93
N LEU A 204 -1.82 -5.32 -8.11
CA LEU A 204 -0.36 -5.49 -8.12
C LEU A 204 0.07 -6.92 -7.73
N ALA A 205 -0.59 -7.54 -6.74
CA ALA A 205 -0.34 -8.93 -6.38
C ALA A 205 -0.59 -9.90 -7.55
N SER A 206 -1.61 -9.63 -8.38
CA SER A 206 -1.89 -10.42 -9.58
C SER A 206 -0.76 -10.35 -10.61
N TRP A 207 -0.05 -9.21 -10.70
CA TRP A 207 1.09 -9.06 -11.62
C TRP A 207 2.29 -9.91 -11.22
N VAL A 208 2.49 -10.08 -9.92
CA VAL A 208 3.56 -10.92 -9.35
C VAL A 208 3.07 -12.31 -8.96
N CYS A 209 1.93 -12.77 -9.50
CA CYS A 209 1.37 -14.10 -9.28
C CYS A 209 1.26 -14.52 -7.80
N VAL A 210 0.96 -13.56 -6.92
CA VAL A 210 0.69 -13.79 -5.49
C VAL A 210 -0.79 -14.16 -5.32
N GLU A 211 -1.07 -15.40 -4.90
CA GLU A 211 -2.43 -15.99 -4.82
C GLU A 211 -3.47 -15.15 -4.07
N ASP A 212 -4.68 -15.11 -4.64
CA ASP A 212 -5.93 -14.65 -4.04
C ASP A 212 -6.33 -15.58 -2.88
N GLY A 213 -6.11 -15.14 -1.65
CA GLY A 213 -6.34 -15.95 -0.45
C GLY A 213 -5.47 -15.52 0.73
N THR A 214 -4.44 -14.74 0.46
CA THR A 214 -3.75 -13.96 1.50
C THR A 214 -4.70 -12.93 2.09
N GLU A 215 -4.67 -12.76 3.40
CA GLU A 215 -5.23 -11.56 4.00
C GLU A 215 -4.58 -10.31 3.38
N THR A 216 -5.37 -9.27 3.10
CA THR A 216 -4.88 -8.02 2.49
C THR A 216 -3.71 -7.43 3.27
N SER A 217 -3.68 -7.61 4.60
CA SER A 217 -2.62 -7.17 5.51
C SER A 217 -1.26 -7.78 5.22
N ALA A 218 -1.21 -9.03 4.74
CA ALA A 218 0.03 -9.74 4.43
C ALA A 218 0.41 -9.67 2.94
N LEU A 219 -0.41 -9.00 2.11
CA LEU A 219 -0.22 -8.96 0.66
C LEU A 219 1.00 -8.10 0.28
N ALA A 220 1.23 -6.98 0.98
CA ALA A 220 2.40 -6.12 0.77
C ALA A 220 3.71 -6.89 1.04
N ASP A 221 3.81 -7.59 2.17
CA ASP A 221 4.97 -8.42 2.50
C ASP A 221 5.20 -9.54 1.48
N ARG A 222 4.11 -10.14 0.96
CA ARG A 222 4.19 -11.15 -0.10
C ARG A 222 4.71 -10.59 -1.42
N ILE A 223 4.27 -9.40 -1.81
CA ILE A 223 4.76 -8.71 -3.01
C ILE A 223 6.26 -8.39 -2.83
N ALA A 224 6.65 -7.85 -1.68
CA ALA A 224 8.05 -7.54 -1.37
C ALA A 224 8.96 -8.79 -1.43
N GLY A 225 8.46 -9.94 -0.96
CA GLY A 225 9.18 -11.21 -1.00
C GLY A 225 9.08 -12.00 -2.33
N ALA A 226 8.27 -11.55 -3.29
CA ALA A 226 7.92 -12.35 -4.47
C ALA A 226 9.14 -12.66 -5.35
N LEU A 227 9.97 -11.65 -5.66
CA LEU A 227 11.11 -11.83 -6.55
C LEU A 227 12.16 -12.81 -5.97
N PRO A 228 12.65 -12.66 -4.73
CA PRO A 228 13.54 -13.66 -4.11
C PRO A 228 12.93 -15.06 -4.03
N ASP A 229 11.60 -15.13 -3.84
CA ASP A 229 10.87 -16.39 -3.85
C ASP A 229 10.92 -17.06 -5.23
N TYR A 230 10.70 -16.32 -6.31
CA TYR A 230 10.78 -16.84 -7.69
C TYR A 230 12.19 -17.27 -8.08
N GLU A 231 13.22 -16.52 -7.69
CA GLU A 231 14.62 -16.86 -8.00
C GLU A 231 15.03 -18.23 -7.43
N THR A 232 14.43 -18.63 -6.32
CA THR A 232 14.78 -19.86 -5.61
C THR A 232 13.70 -20.92 -5.64
N GLN A 233 12.53 -20.66 -6.25
CA GLN A 233 11.31 -21.46 -6.14
C GLN A 233 11.54 -22.95 -6.38
N TYR A 234 12.28 -23.29 -7.43
CA TYR A 234 12.53 -24.67 -7.88
C TYR A 234 13.81 -25.28 -7.32
N THR A 235 14.47 -24.62 -6.36
CA THR A 235 15.61 -25.18 -5.64
C THR A 235 15.15 -25.97 -4.41
N LEU A 236 16.04 -26.76 -3.82
CA LEU A 236 15.72 -27.50 -2.59
C LEU A 236 15.28 -26.56 -1.45
N GLU A 237 15.93 -25.40 -1.30
CA GLU A 237 15.53 -24.39 -0.31
C GLU A 237 14.19 -23.74 -0.65
N GLY A 238 13.91 -23.50 -1.94
CA GLY A 238 12.61 -22.99 -2.39
C GLY A 238 11.47 -23.95 -2.11
N ILE A 239 11.65 -25.23 -2.44
CA ILE A 239 10.67 -26.29 -2.14
C ILE A 239 10.45 -26.40 -0.64
N ARG A 240 11.53 -26.40 0.17
CA ARG A 240 11.43 -26.39 1.63
C ARG A 240 10.64 -25.19 2.15
N ARG A 241 10.92 -23.98 1.63
CA ARG A 241 10.21 -22.75 1.99
C ARG A 241 8.73 -22.83 1.61
N SER A 242 8.41 -23.33 0.41
CA SER A 242 7.03 -23.55 -0.07
C SER A 242 6.26 -24.50 0.85
N ILE A 243 6.87 -25.63 1.23
CA ILE A 243 6.24 -26.60 2.14
C ILE A 243 6.03 -25.99 3.53
N ARG A 244 7.03 -25.27 4.06
CA ARG A 244 6.92 -24.58 5.34
C ARG A 244 5.79 -23.56 5.32
N ARG A 245 5.63 -22.81 4.23
CA ARG A 245 4.55 -21.83 4.06
C ARG A 245 3.17 -22.48 4.05
N LEU A 246 3.04 -23.64 3.41
CA LEU A 246 1.76 -24.34 3.29
C LEU A 246 1.37 -25.16 4.52
N THR A 247 2.33 -25.57 5.35
CA THR A 247 2.11 -26.53 6.44
C THR A 247 2.56 -26.07 7.82
N ASP A 248 3.32 -24.97 7.90
CA ASP A 248 4.03 -24.49 9.09
C ASP A 248 4.97 -25.53 9.72
N ARG A 249 5.41 -26.53 8.92
CA ARG A 249 6.32 -27.60 9.35
C ARG A 249 7.57 -27.62 8.50
N GLU A 250 8.67 -28.03 9.12
CA GLU A 250 9.93 -28.27 8.44
C GLU A 250 9.90 -29.65 7.75
N PRO A 251 10.09 -29.74 6.42
CA PRO A 251 10.15 -31.01 5.71
C PRO A 251 11.56 -31.60 5.71
N TRP A 252 11.64 -32.93 5.64
CA TRP A 252 12.84 -33.62 5.13
C TRP A 252 12.62 -33.97 3.67
N ILE A 253 13.57 -33.61 2.81
CA ILE A 253 13.52 -33.87 1.37
C ILE A 253 14.59 -34.90 1.03
N ILE A 254 14.19 -35.96 0.32
CA ILE A 254 15.10 -37.00 -0.15
C ILE A 254 15.03 -37.05 -1.68
N GLU A 255 16.16 -36.76 -2.32
CA GLU A 255 16.31 -36.85 -3.77
C GLU A 255 16.76 -38.25 -4.20
N HIS A 256 16.38 -38.66 -5.41
CA HIS A 256 16.64 -40.02 -5.91
C HIS A 256 18.12 -40.43 -5.82
N PHE A 257 19.05 -39.55 -6.20
CA PHE A 257 20.48 -39.88 -6.22
C PHE A 257 21.06 -40.21 -4.83
N SER A 258 20.43 -39.69 -3.76
CA SER A 258 20.84 -39.97 -2.38
C SER A 258 20.47 -41.38 -1.93
N VAL A 259 19.43 -41.96 -2.53
CA VAL A 259 18.85 -43.25 -2.12
C VAL A 259 18.73 -44.24 -3.29
N SER A 260 19.49 -44.03 -4.37
CA SER A 260 19.36 -44.86 -5.56
C SER A 260 19.76 -46.32 -5.27
N PRO A 261 18.87 -47.31 -5.53
CA PRO A 261 19.15 -48.71 -5.26
C PRO A 261 20.24 -49.30 -6.16
N ASN A 262 20.62 -48.60 -7.23
CA ASN A 262 21.61 -49.05 -8.20
C ASN A 262 23.03 -48.53 -7.90
N ARG A 263 23.22 -47.81 -6.79
CA ARG A 263 24.54 -47.37 -6.36
C ARG A 263 25.40 -48.55 -5.92
N ALA A 264 26.69 -48.49 -6.24
CA ALA A 264 27.66 -49.53 -5.89
C ALA A 264 27.81 -49.73 -4.35
N ASP A 265 27.58 -48.68 -3.56
CA ASP A 265 27.66 -48.70 -2.10
C ASP A 265 26.31 -49.02 -1.41
N CYS A 266 25.24 -49.29 -2.17
CA CYS A 266 23.94 -49.61 -1.61
C CYS A 266 23.96 -50.98 -0.91
N ARG A 267 23.86 -50.99 0.42
CA ARG A 267 23.88 -52.24 1.21
C ARG A 267 22.65 -53.12 0.99
N ASN A 268 21.48 -52.53 0.75
CA ASN A 268 20.22 -53.27 0.59
C ASN A 268 19.38 -52.70 -0.57
N PRO A 269 19.71 -53.04 -1.82
CA PRO A 269 18.99 -52.54 -3.00
C PRO A 269 17.50 -52.89 -3.04
N GLU A 270 17.10 -54.05 -2.51
CA GLU A 270 15.71 -54.50 -2.50
C GLU A 270 14.83 -53.62 -1.60
N LEU A 271 15.32 -53.32 -0.39
CA LEU A 271 14.62 -52.42 0.53
C LEU A 271 14.49 -51.01 -0.05
N TYR A 272 15.57 -50.46 -0.60
CA TYR A 272 15.55 -49.11 -1.17
C TYR A 272 14.62 -49.01 -2.38
N ARG A 273 14.57 -50.05 -3.22
CA ARG A 273 13.63 -50.12 -4.35
C ARG A 273 12.18 -50.20 -3.87
N ARG A 274 11.92 -50.85 -2.73
CA ARG A 274 10.59 -50.91 -2.10
C ARG A 274 10.17 -49.56 -1.50
N LEU A 275 11.08 -48.85 -0.84
CA LEU A 275 10.78 -47.58 -0.15
C LEU A 275 10.79 -46.36 -1.08
N TYR A 276 11.72 -46.30 -2.04
CA TYR A 276 11.94 -45.10 -2.86
C TYR A 276 11.76 -45.35 -4.36
N GLY A 277 11.47 -46.59 -4.76
CA GLY A 277 11.30 -46.94 -6.17
C GLY A 277 12.59 -46.84 -7.00
N GLY A 278 12.42 -46.64 -8.30
CA GLY A 278 13.53 -46.54 -9.27
C GLY A 278 13.41 -45.36 -10.23
N ASP A 279 12.43 -44.48 -10.04
CA ASP A 279 12.21 -43.31 -10.91
C ASP A 279 13.19 -42.19 -10.54
N PRO A 280 14.10 -41.78 -11.46
CA PRO A 280 15.07 -40.72 -11.19
C PRO A 280 14.44 -39.32 -11.11
N TYR A 281 13.22 -39.15 -11.63
CA TYR A 281 12.52 -37.87 -11.63
C TYR A 281 11.58 -37.71 -10.43
N ARG A 282 11.65 -38.62 -9.45
CA ARG A 282 10.86 -38.57 -8.23
C ARG A 282 11.72 -38.18 -7.03
N PHE A 283 11.19 -37.29 -6.20
CA PHE A 283 11.74 -36.98 -4.89
C PHE A 283 10.68 -37.16 -3.80
N PHE A 284 11.15 -37.34 -2.58
CA PHE A 284 10.30 -37.66 -1.43
C PHE A 284 10.29 -36.49 -0.46
N VAL A 285 9.09 -36.11 -0.03
CA VAL A 285 8.87 -35.13 1.02
C VAL A 285 8.34 -35.86 2.24
N LEU A 286 9.10 -35.83 3.32
CA LEU A 286 8.78 -36.49 4.56
C LEU A 286 8.30 -35.43 5.54
N LEU A 287 7.08 -35.60 6.05
CA LEU A 287 6.46 -34.75 7.05
C LEU A 287 6.01 -35.59 8.23
N ARG A 288 5.90 -34.99 9.42
CA ARG A 288 5.42 -35.71 10.61
C ARG A 288 3.94 -36.09 10.47
N GLU A 289 3.56 -37.24 11.02
CA GLU A 289 2.15 -37.57 11.22
C GLU A 289 1.46 -36.47 12.06
N GLY A 290 0.24 -36.08 11.67
CA GLY A 290 -0.47 -34.93 12.27
C GLY A 290 -0.16 -33.56 11.65
N THR A 291 0.68 -33.49 10.60
CA THR A 291 0.89 -32.23 9.85
C THR A 291 -0.40 -31.70 9.23
N PHE A 292 -1.26 -32.61 8.74
CA PHE A 292 -2.54 -32.26 8.15
C PHE A 292 -3.69 -32.64 9.08
N PRO A 293 -4.69 -31.77 9.30
CA PRO A 293 -5.81 -32.07 10.19
C PRO A 293 -6.78 -33.09 9.59
N ASN A 294 -6.86 -33.17 8.27
CA ASN A 294 -7.74 -34.09 7.55
C ASN A 294 -7.19 -34.39 6.15
N ARG A 295 -7.81 -35.36 5.48
CA ARG A 295 -7.43 -35.79 4.13
C ARG A 295 -7.57 -34.68 3.08
N ARG A 296 -8.58 -33.81 3.21
CA ARG A 296 -8.82 -32.69 2.29
C ARG A 296 -7.67 -31.68 2.30
N ALA A 297 -7.18 -31.32 3.47
CA ALA A 297 -6.02 -30.43 3.62
C ALA A 297 -4.75 -31.04 3.00
N MET A 298 -4.56 -32.35 3.15
CA MET A 298 -3.45 -33.06 2.52
C MET A 298 -3.56 -33.07 0.98
N GLU A 299 -4.76 -33.28 0.43
CA GLU A 299 -5.01 -33.23 -1.02
C GLU A 299 -4.82 -31.83 -1.59
N GLU A 300 -5.26 -30.80 -0.87
CA GLU A 300 -5.02 -29.39 -1.24
C GLU A 300 -3.54 -29.04 -1.25
N PHE A 301 -2.78 -29.47 -0.23
CA PHE A 301 -1.34 -29.33 -0.20
C PHE A 301 -0.67 -30.00 -1.41
N ARG A 302 -1.05 -31.24 -1.74
CA ARG A 302 -0.51 -31.95 -2.90
C ARG A 302 -0.78 -31.18 -4.20
N ARG A 303 -2.01 -30.70 -4.39
CA ARG A 303 -2.38 -29.91 -5.58
C ARG A 303 -1.56 -28.63 -5.69
N ARG A 304 -1.40 -27.86 -4.61
CA ARG A 304 -0.58 -26.63 -4.64
C ARG A 304 0.89 -26.94 -4.91
N MET A 305 1.42 -28.02 -4.36
CA MET A 305 2.80 -28.41 -4.60
C MET A 305 3.07 -28.78 -6.07
N GLU A 306 2.09 -29.24 -6.85
CA GLU A 306 2.27 -29.53 -8.28
C GLU A 306 2.71 -28.29 -9.09
N GLU A 307 2.33 -27.09 -8.66
CA GLU A 307 2.73 -25.82 -9.28
C GLU A 307 4.08 -25.28 -8.76
N LEU A 308 4.54 -25.80 -7.63
CA LEU A 308 5.71 -25.32 -6.90
C LEU A 308 6.93 -26.24 -7.03
N ILE A 309 6.82 -27.33 -7.80
CA ILE A 309 7.93 -28.26 -8.05
C ILE A 309 8.52 -28.06 -9.45
N PRO A 310 9.79 -28.43 -9.66
CA PRO A 310 10.42 -28.35 -10.97
C PRO A 310 9.65 -29.16 -12.02
N ALA A 311 9.49 -28.60 -13.21
CA ALA A 311 8.82 -29.28 -14.31
C ALA A 311 9.47 -30.64 -14.62
N GLY A 312 8.64 -31.65 -14.88
CA GLY A 312 9.09 -33.01 -15.17
C GLY A 312 9.52 -33.81 -13.95
N THR A 313 9.37 -33.29 -12.73
CA THR A 313 9.57 -34.04 -11.49
C THR A 313 8.25 -34.44 -10.84
N SER A 314 8.28 -35.46 -9.99
CA SER A 314 7.13 -35.87 -9.18
C SER A 314 7.48 -35.88 -7.69
N MET A 315 6.57 -35.35 -6.88
CA MET A 315 6.70 -35.35 -5.41
C MET A 315 5.94 -36.54 -4.82
N GLU A 316 6.61 -37.34 -4.00
CA GLU A 316 5.97 -38.35 -3.17
C GLU A 316 5.98 -37.92 -1.70
N LEU A 317 4.78 -37.67 -1.14
CA LEU A 317 4.61 -37.30 0.26
C LEU A 317 4.53 -38.55 1.14
N VAL A 318 5.41 -38.63 2.13
CA VAL A 318 5.48 -39.69 3.16
C VAL A 318 5.22 -39.07 4.53
N LEU A 319 4.20 -39.58 5.24
CA LEU A 319 3.92 -39.18 6.62
C LEU A 319 4.63 -40.11 7.61
N LEU A 320 5.54 -39.54 8.38
CA LEU A 320 6.35 -40.24 9.36
C LEU A 320 5.58 -40.43 10.66
N LYS A 321 5.22 -41.68 10.93
CA LYS A 321 4.65 -42.12 12.20
C LYS A 321 5.74 -42.17 13.26
N GLN A 322 5.42 -41.79 14.50
CA GLN A 322 6.33 -41.95 15.63
C GLN A 322 6.30 -43.38 16.15
N CYS A 323 7.07 -44.28 15.53
CA CYS A 323 7.15 -45.69 15.91
C CYS A 323 8.42 -46.34 15.35
N ILE A 324 8.70 -47.57 15.79
CA ILE A 324 9.71 -48.43 15.18
C ILE A 324 9.02 -49.48 14.33
N GLN A 325 9.14 -49.37 13.01
CA GLN A 325 8.69 -50.37 12.05
C GLN A 325 9.85 -50.74 11.12
N LEU A 326 10.26 -52.01 11.15
CA LEU A 326 11.34 -52.51 10.30
C LEU A 326 10.89 -52.55 8.83
N ASP A 327 11.80 -52.24 7.92
CA ASP A 327 11.57 -52.19 6.47
C ASP A 327 10.51 -51.16 6.00
N TRP A 328 10.22 -50.16 6.84
CA TRP A 328 9.36 -49.01 6.54
C TRP A 328 10.15 -47.70 6.65
N HIS A 329 9.48 -46.56 6.40
CA HIS A 329 10.02 -45.21 6.60
C HIS A 329 10.19 -44.87 8.10
N THR A 330 11.13 -45.55 8.74
CA THR A 330 11.56 -45.36 10.13
C THR A 330 13.03 -44.94 10.13
N TYR A 331 13.28 -43.71 10.55
CA TYR A 331 14.60 -43.09 10.56
C TYR A 331 15.03 -42.79 11.99
N LEU A 332 16.20 -43.30 12.35
CA LEU A 332 16.77 -43.15 13.68
C LEU A 332 16.97 -41.65 13.99
N GLY A 333 16.52 -41.21 15.16
CA GLY A 333 16.61 -39.81 15.60
C GLY A 333 15.59 -38.86 14.96
N ILE A 334 14.75 -39.33 14.03
CA ILE A 334 13.69 -38.53 13.40
C ILE A 334 12.31 -38.96 13.88
N ASN A 335 11.93 -40.21 13.60
CA ASN A 335 10.61 -40.75 13.94
C ASN A 335 10.66 -42.13 14.62
N SER A 336 11.85 -42.70 14.82
CA SER A 336 12.00 -43.86 15.71
C SER A 336 11.70 -43.48 17.15
N ALA A 337 10.59 -43.99 17.67
CA ALA A 337 10.23 -43.92 19.08
C ALA A 337 10.10 -45.34 19.64
N VAL A 338 10.80 -45.62 20.73
CA VAL A 338 10.52 -46.80 21.55
C VAL A 338 9.32 -46.43 22.41
N GLY A 339 8.24 -47.21 22.31
CA GLY A 339 7.05 -47.02 23.14
C GLY A 339 7.44 -46.99 24.62
N GLY A 340 6.84 -46.08 25.39
CA GLY A 340 6.96 -46.11 26.84
C GLY A 340 6.34 -47.39 27.41
N TYR A 341 6.86 -47.88 28.51
CA TYR A 341 6.26 -49.01 29.24
C TYR A 341 4.87 -48.58 29.75
N VAL A 342 3.81 -49.06 29.10
CA VAL A 342 2.44 -48.94 29.61
C VAL A 342 2.10 -50.26 30.30
N PRO A 343 1.95 -50.28 31.64
CA PRO A 343 1.49 -51.48 32.32
C PRO A 343 0.04 -51.75 31.89
N VAL A 344 -0.15 -52.75 31.04
CA VAL A 344 -1.46 -53.21 30.60
C VAL A 344 -1.87 -54.38 31.50
N ALA A 345 -2.97 -54.21 32.23
CA ALA A 345 -3.70 -55.34 32.81
C ALA A 345 -4.65 -55.88 31.74
N ILE A 346 -4.55 -57.16 31.40
CA ILE A 346 -5.40 -57.77 30.39
C ILE A 346 -6.82 -57.90 30.95
N ASP A 347 -7.79 -57.23 30.33
CA ASP A 347 -9.23 -57.45 30.53
C ASP A 347 -9.93 -57.80 29.20
N GLU A 348 -11.20 -58.21 29.25
CA GLU A 348 -11.97 -58.65 28.07
C GLU A 348 -12.32 -57.51 27.08
N THR A 349 -12.00 -56.26 27.41
CA THR A 349 -12.34 -55.07 26.62
C THR A 349 -11.14 -54.36 25.99
N MET A 350 -9.90 -54.76 26.35
CA MET A 350 -8.69 -54.09 25.90
C MET A 350 -8.09 -54.72 24.63
N ALA A 351 -7.97 -53.93 23.56
CA ALA A 351 -7.18 -54.27 22.38
C ALA A 351 -5.72 -53.83 22.57
N ILE A 352 -4.77 -54.77 22.44
CA ILE A 352 -3.34 -54.47 22.50
C ILE A 352 -2.94 -53.73 21.22
N HIS A 353 -2.41 -52.52 21.35
CA HIS A 353 -1.86 -51.77 20.22
C HIS A 353 -0.49 -52.36 19.79
N TYR A 354 -0.14 -52.24 18.50
CA TYR A 354 1.05 -52.86 17.90
C TYR A 354 2.40 -52.34 18.45
N ASP A 355 2.37 -51.24 19.20
CA ASP A 355 3.50 -50.58 19.86
C ASP A 355 3.68 -50.98 21.33
N THR A 356 2.84 -51.88 21.85
CA THR A 356 2.98 -52.39 23.21
C THR A 356 4.06 -53.47 23.30
N THR A 357 5.18 -53.15 23.93
CA THR A 357 6.17 -54.15 24.38
C THR A 357 5.66 -54.87 25.63
N ILE A 358 5.36 -56.17 25.50
CA ILE A 358 4.95 -57.02 26.63
C ILE A 358 6.21 -57.50 27.36
N GLY A 359 6.48 -56.94 28.54
CA GLY A 359 7.54 -57.37 29.45
C GLY A 359 6.97 -58.15 30.63
N GLY A 360 7.60 -59.25 31.02
CA GLY A 360 7.27 -59.96 32.26
C GLY A 360 7.65 -59.11 33.48
N ALA A 361 6.85 -59.20 34.55
CA ALA A 361 6.95 -58.39 35.78
C ALA A 361 8.18 -58.70 36.67
N ASN A 362 9.32 -59.09 36.09
CA ASN A 362 10.55 -59.39 36.80
C ASN A 362 11.75 -58.67 36.16
N HIS A 363 11.85 -57.36 36.36
CA HIS A 363 13.12 -56.64 36.28
C HIS A 363 13.15 -55.57 37.38
N GLU A 364 13.95 -55.84 38.42
CA GLU A 364 14.58 -54.80 39.26
C GLU A 364 15.54 -53.94 38.44
#